data_AF-A0A0E2Z5Y6-F1
#
_entry.id   AF-A0A0E2Z5Y6-F1
#
_cell.length_a   1.000
_cell.length_b   1.000
_cell.length_c   1.000
_cell.angle_alpha   90.00
_cell.angle_beta   90.00
_cell.angle_gamma   90.00
#
_symmetry.space_group_name_H-M   'P 1'
#
loop_
_entity.id
_entity.type
_entity.pdbx_description
1 polymer ?
#
loop_
_entity_poly.entity_id
_entity_poly.type
_entity_poly.pdbx_seq_one_letter_code
_entity_poly.pdbx_strand_id
1 'polypeptide(L)'
;MPDYIPINCNFHDQLEALATLRKQCHIFYQTMDGKIIETLDTITDIYTKNQEEFTVLGSGEIIRLDRLLEVDGQSYLEMKTSGDS
;
A
#
# COMPACT_ATOMS: atom_id res chain seq x y z
N MET A 1 5.82 9.20 29.98
CA MET A 1 5.11 8.12 29.27
C MET A 1 5.48 8.28 27.82
N PRO A 2 6.17 7.32 27.19
CA PRO A 2 6.75 7.56 25.87
C PRO A 2 5.59 7.63 24.87
N ASP A 3 5.40 8.82 24.33
CA ASP A 3 4.58 9.09 23.16
C ASP A 3 5.31 8.46 21.97
N TYR A 4 5.06 7.18 21.75
CA TYR A 4 5.61 6.44 20.63
C TYR A 4 4.69 6.70 19.44
N ILE A 5 5.10 7.62 18.57
CA ILE A 5 4.49 7.83 17.26
C ILE A 5 5.31 6.96 16.29
N PRO A 6 4.87 5.75 15.92
CA PRO A 6 5.51 5.05 14.83
C PRO A 6 5.19 5.79 13.53
N ILE A 7 6.22 6.38 12.94
CA ILE A 7 6.23 7.08 11.65
C ILE A 7 5.79 6.15 10.47
N ASN A 8 5.41 4.89 10.73
CA ASN A 8 4.99 3.90 9.73
C ASN A 8 3.61 3.26 9.98
N CYS A 9 2.80 3.73 10.95
CA CYS A 9 1.46 3.15 11.13
C CYS A 9 0.47 3.60 10.05
N ASN A 10 0.53 4.84 9.57
CA ASN A 10 -0.61 5.40 8.82
C ASN A 10 -0.92 4.65 7.51
N PHE A 11 0.10 4.23 6.76
CA PHE A 11 -0.12 3.50 5.50
C PHE A 11 -0.55 2.05 5.74
N HIS A 12 0.11 1.33 6.64
CA HIS A 12 -0.24 -0.06 6.93
C HIS A 12 -1.61 -0.18 7.62
N ASP A 13 -1.89 0.69 8.59
CA ASP A 13 -3.18 0.79 9.29
C ASP A 13 -4.31 1.17 8.31
N GLN A 14 -4.04 2.08 7.37
CA GLN A 14 -5.00 2.39 6.31
C GLN A 14 -5.22 1.19 5.40
N LEU A 15 -4.17 0.49 4.96
CA LEU A 15 -4.32 -0.71 4.14
C LEU A 15 -5.14 -1.79 4.86
N GLU A 16 -4.89 -2.02 6.16
CA GLU A 16 -5.70 -2.92 7.00
C GLU A 16 -7.16 -2.45 7.13
N ALA A 17 -7.39 -1.15 7.31
CA ALA A 17 -8.72 -0.57 7.36
C ALA A 17 -9.46 -0.73 6.02
N LEU A 18 -8.78 -0.50 4.89
CA LEU A 18 -9.32 -0.69 3.55
C LEU A 18 -9.65 -2.16 3.29
N ALA A 19 -8.79 -3.09 3.71
CA ALA A 19 -9.01 -4.52 3.61
C ALA A 19 -10.21 -4.98 4.47
N THR A 20 -10.30 -4.47 5.69
CA THR A 20 -11.37 -4.77 6.65
C THR A 20 -12.72 -4.23 6.16
N LEU A 21 -12.74 -2.98 5.70
CA LEU A 21 -13.93 -2.31 5.18
C LEU A 21 -14.29 -2.79 3.77
N ARG A 22 -13.36 -3.46 3.07
CA ARG A 22 -13.44 -3.76 1.64
C ARG A 22 -13.88 -2.55 0.84
N LYS A 23 -13.29 -1.40 1.15
CA LYS A 23 -13.61 -0.13 0.50
C LYS A 23 -12.89 -0.05 -0.83
N GLN A 24 -13.58 0.45 -1.85
CA GLN A 24 -13.02 0.62 -3.17
C GLN A 24 -12.16 1.89 -3.19
N CYS A 25 -10.90 1.75 -3.62
CA CYS A 25 -9.87 2.79 -3.51
C CYS A 25 -9.04 2.85 -4.78
N HIS A 26 -8.52 4.05 -5.09
CA HIS A 26 -7.58 4.21 -6.21
C HIS A 26 -6.24 3.61 -5.84
N ILE A 27 -5.72 2.77 -6.71
CA ILE A 27 -4.48 2.03 -6.53
C ILE A 27 -3.61 2.38 -7.72
N PHE A 28 -2.51 3.08 -7.45
CA PHE A 28 -1.52 3.44 -8.45
C PHE A 28 -0.31 2.53 -8.28
N TYR A 29 0.06 1.82 -9.34
CA TYR A 29 1.21 0.93 -9.30
C TYR A 29 2.02 0.99 -10.59
N GLN A 30 3.31 0.76 -10.47
CA GLN A 30 4.22 0.69 -11.61
C GLN A 30 4.29 -0.73 -12.17
N THR A 31 4.07 -0.85 -13.46
CA THR A 31 4.26 -2.10 -14.20
C THR A 31 5.73 -2.36 -14.51
N MET A 32 6.04 -3.58 -14.99
CA MET A 32 7.41 -3.96 -15.38
C MET A 32 7.97 -3.11 -16.53
N ASP A 33 7.10 -2.50 -17.34
CA ASP A 33 7.45 -1.60 -18.44
C ASP A 33 7.77 -0.17 -17.96
N GLY A 34 7.69 0.07 -16.64
CA GLY A 34 7.88 1.39 -16.03
C GLY A 34 6.65 2.30 -16.11
N LYS A 35 5.54 1.83 -16.69
CA LYS A 35 4.27 2.59 -16.80
C LYS A 35 3.50 2.53 -15.49
N ILE A 36 2.94 3.68 -15.10
CA ILE A 36 2.03 3.81 -13.97
C ILE A 36 0.63 3.43 -14.46
N ILE A 37 0.03 2.44 -13.80
CA ILE A 37 -1.37 2.07 -13.99
C ILE A 37 -2.15 2.51 -12.76
N GLU A 38 -3.27 3.17 -13.02
CA GLU A 38 -4.31 3.47 -12.05
C GLU A 38 -5.41 2.43 -12.18
N THR A 39 -5.79 1.83 -11.06
CA THR A 39 -6.97 0.94 -10.99
C THR A 39 -7.81 1.29 -9.76
N LEU A 40 -9.13 1.14 -9.88
CA LEU A 40 -10.08 1.38 -8.79
C LEU A 40 -10.61 0.03 -8.31
N ASP A 41 -10.04 -0.49 -7.23
CA ASP A 41 -10.36 -1.82 -6.70
C ASP A 41 -10.43 -1.83 -5.17
N THR A 42 -10.89 -2.92 -4.60
CA THR A 42 -10.96 -3.13 -3.15
C THR A 42 -9.80 -3.99 -2.71
N ILE A 43 -9.10 -3.62 -1.65
CA ILE A 43 -8.15 -4.53 -1.03
C ILE A 43 -8.95 -5.60 -0.29
N THR A 44 -8.63 -6.87 -0.52
CA THR A 44 -9.29 -8.00 0.16
C THR A 44 -8.40 -8.63 1.20
N ASP A 45 -7.10 -8.71 0.93
CA ASP A 45 -6.11 -9.34 1.78
C ASP A 45 -4.73 -8.78 1.46
N ILE A 46 -3.83 -8.75 2.44
CA ILE A 46 -2.44 -8.31 2.27
C ILE A 46 -1.58 -9.35 2.96
N TYR A 47 -0.59 -9.87 2.25
CA TYR A 47 0.28 -10.90 2.79
C TYR A 47 1.74 -10.64 2.44
N THR A 48 2.63 -11.06 3.32
CA THR A 48 4.08 -11.00 3.11
C THR A 48 4.59 -12.37 2.66
N LYS A 49 5.32 -12.41 1.55
CA LYS A 49 5.96 -13.62 1.04
C LYS A 49 7.39 -13.30 0.64
N ASN A 50 8.36 -14.09 1.11
CA ASN A 50 9.79 -13.88 0.82
C ASN A 50 10.35 -12.49 1.19
N GLN A 51 9.90 -11.90 2.31
CA GLN A 51 10.23 -10.52 2.72
C GLN A 51 9.68 -9.43 1.78
N GLU A 52 8.75 -9.80 0.89
CA GLU A 52 8.09 -8.88 -0.01
C GLU A 52 6.59 -8.84 0.32
N GLU A 53 6.00 -7.67 0.32
CA GLU A 53 4.58 -7.47 0.63
C GLU A 53 3.75 -7.46 -0.66
N PHE A 54 2.61 -8.15 -0.61
CA PHE A 54 1.67 -8.30 -1.71
C PHE A 54 0.27 -7.94 -1.23
N THR A 55 -0.47 -7.21 -2.06
CA THR A 55 -1.87 -6.89 -1.86
C THR A 55 -2.73 -7.66 -2.86
N VAL A 56 -3.83 -8.22 -2.38
CA VAL A 56 -4.82 -8.95 -3.16
C VAL A 56 -6.04 -8.06 -3.35
N LEU A 57 -6.36 -7.79 -4.60
CA LEU A 57 -7.52 -7.01 -5.00
C LEU A 57 -8.80 -7.86 -4.99
N GLY A 58 -9.96 -7.20 -4.95
CA GLY A 58 -11.28 -7.84 -5.01
C GLY A 58 -11.52 -8.54 -6.33
N SER A 59 -10.89 -8.05 -7.39
CA SER A 59 -10.84 -8.71 -8.69
C SER A 59 -10.03 -10.02 -8.68
N GLY A 60 -9.24 -10.29 -7.63
CA GLY A 60 -8.29 -11.42 -7.53
C GLY A 60 -6.90 -11.11 -8.10
N GLU A 61 -6.66 -9.87 -8.51
CA GLU A 61 -5.35 -9.41 -8.96
C GLU A 61 -4.39 -9.24 -7.76
N ILE A 62 -3.12 -9.60 -7.95
CA ILE A 62 -2.09 -9.54 -6.91
C ILE A 62 -1.03 -8.52 -7.31
N ILE A 63 -0.85 -7.49 -6.49
CA ILE A 63 0.09 -6.40 -6.74
C ILE A 63 1.13 -6.37 -5.63
N ARG A 64 2.39 -6.15 -5.99
CA ARG A 64 3.47 -5.94 -5.00
C ARG A 64 3.37 -4.54 -4.41
N LEU A 65 3.42 -4.43 -3.08
CA LEU A 65 3.51 -3.14 -2.39
C LEU A 65 4.76 -2.34 -2.82
N ASP A 66 5.86 -3.02 -3.10
CA ASP A 66 7.08 -2.39 -3.62
C ASP A 66 6.88 -1.63 -4.95
N ARG A 67 5.86 -2.02 -5.74
CA ARG A 67 5.48 -1.34 -6.98
C ARG A 67 4.31 -0.39 -6.80
N LEU A 68 3.70 -0.38 -5.62
CA LEU A 68 2.58 0.48 -5.25
C LEU A 68 3.13 1.88 -5.00
N LEU A 69 2.60 2.84 -5.75
CA LEU A 69 3.00 4.24 -5.66
C LEU A 69 2.08 5.00 -4.73
N GLU A 70 0.77 4.77 -4.83
CA GLU A 70 -0.25 5.47 -4.06
C GLU A 70 -1.49 4.58 -3.87
N VAL A 71 -2.13 4.68 -2.70
CA VAL A 71 -3.44 4.09 -2.43
C VAL A 71 -4.37 5.10 -1.78
N ASP A 72 -5.56 5.28 -2.34
CA ASP A 72 -6.62 6.18 -1.83
C ASP A 72 -6.12 7.62 -1.58
N GLY A 73 -5.19 8.11 -2.42
CA GLY A 73 -4.57 9.43 -2.26
C GLY A 73 -3.39 9.48 -1.27
N GLN A 74 -2.95 8.34 -0.72
CA GLN A 74 -1.76 8.25 0.12
C GLN A 74 -0.56 7.67 -0.64
N SER A 75 0.45 8.51 -0.84
CA SER A 75 1.70 8.15 -1.52
C SER A 75 2.59 7.28 -0.64
N TYR A 76 2.99 6.11 -1.15
CA TYR A 76 3.98 5.25 -0.51
C TYR A 76 5.39 5.88 -0.54
N LEU A 77 5.69 6.69 -1.56
CA LEU A 77 7.03 7.25 -1.78
C LEU A 77 7.43 8.36 -0.79
N GLU A 78 6.48 9.08 -0.19
CA GLU A 78 6.78 10.19 0.73
C GLU A 78 7.42 9.71 2.05
N MET A 79 7.18 8.45 2.45
CA MET A 79 7.66 7.91 3.72
C MET A 79 9.12 7.43 3.71
N LYS A 80 9.79 7.35 2.55
CA LYS A 80 11.23 6.98 2.46
C LYS A 80 12.20 8.12 2.77
N THR A 81 11.72 9.35 3.01
CA THR A 81 12.60 10.54 3.10
C THR A 81 12.76 11.08 4.53
N SER A 82 12.63 10.25 5.57
CA SER A 82 12.92 10.67 6.95
C SER A 82 13.63 9.57 7.73
N GLY A 83 14.97 9.63 7.68
CA GLY A 83 15.94 8.82 8.42
C GLY A 83 17.20 8.70 7.56
N ASP A 84 18.37 9.22 7.90
CA ASP A 84 18.92 9.78 9.13
C ASP A 84 20.16 10.59 8.70
N SER A 85 20.39 11.77 9.26
CA SER A 85 21.69 12.45 9.21
C SER A 85 21.94 13.19 10.51
#